data_AF-A0A420YXJ6-F1
#
_entry.id   AF-A0A420YXJ6-F1
#
_cell.length_a   1.000
_cell.length_b   1.000
_cell.length_c   1.000
_cell.angle_alpha   90.00
_cell.angle_beta   90.00
_cell.angle_gamma   90.00
#
_symmetry.space_group_name_H-M   'P 1'
#
loop_
_entity.id
_entity.type
_entity.pdbx_description
1 polymer ?
#
loop_
_entity_poly.entity_id
_entity_poly.type
_entity_poly.pdbx_seq_one_letter_code
_entity_poly.pdbx_strand_id
1 'polypeptide(L)'
;MNMNKTKTLIRHIGIAILLLVLVPQTNAQKGLISFLTASSNIVRLDTAAYTRDWLLASRVQSISTHRNGKMRLSPGQRLQNPLWLRFSEEGDSLKVWLLGGHSDRGINPRPWLSIAIDSASKAYRFFDISPCMAALHDGLDPVAGRMQPEGLSSSPEVISRSSHQHGLELSLKQRFKQLEVQLRHSLYLLPKEPMPAQADDARVGYYTQNTLQNGRKQKSINKYWISAGDSIVYWVDNRFPRIWQEAIKAGIEDWNIAFRAIGLGNVLKAKIYPKHDEHFDADAMTVNTFRYVESDFANAQGKHWVDPRSGEIIQSDVLFFSSVKQLLYKWYYLQTAAYNSQARIFPLPDSVEYRLIRYAAAHEIEHCLGLEHNYRASASYPTDSLRSRTFTERYGTTPSIMDYARFNYVAQKEDQIKAIYPPLLGVYDLYAIRFGYAPLNEHERLELVNQAQEQAFLRYEKLIKGTGAQDPYVQAIGIGDDGFKSVRYALSNLRYILRERKHWPASNIGIKDIAEAYYSQLMLLLPYLDGVYRHTLSPDGKQVRTTVVDEDYQEKVCAFLSDELVRAKQLFPNPKEGNKPRQLIEQRLQEYITHKTPVRRSLS
;
A
#
# COMPACT_ATOMS: atom_id res chain seq x y z
N MET A 1 -5.06 -42.48 -19.33
CA MET A 1 -6.02 -41.36 -19.11
C MET A 1 -7.43 -41.92 -19.05
N ASN A 2 -8.22 -41.47 -18.08
CA ASN A 2 -9.41 -42.15 -17.60
C ASN A 2 -10.63 -41.91 -18.51
N MET A 3 -10.84 -42.73 -19.54
CA MET A 3 -11.95 -42.64 -20.52
C MET A 3 -13.34 -42.52 -19.88
N ASN A 4 -13.53 -43.04 -18.66
CA ASN A 4 -14.80 -42.96 -17.94
C ASN A 4 -15.13 -41.55 -17.42
N LYS A 5 -14.13 -40.72 -17.07
CA LYS A 5 -14.36 -39.33 -16.66
C LYS A 5 -14.78 -38.47 -17.85
N THR A 6 -14.14 -38.64 -19.01
CA THR A 6 -14.47 -37.93 -20.25
C THR A 6 -15.88 -38.26 -20.74
N LYS A 7 -16.28 -39.55 -20.71
CA LYS A 7 -17.66 -39.95 -21.06
C LYS A 7 -18.71 -39.37 -20.11
N THR A 8 -18.41 -39.28 -18.82
CA THR A 8 -19.34 -38.73 -17.82
C THR A 8 -19.50 -37.21 -17.97
N LEU A 9 -18.40 -36.50 -18.27
CA LEU A 9 -18.41 -35.07 -18.56
C LEU A 9 -19.17 -34.76 -19.85
N ILE A 10 -18.91 -35.50 -20.95
CA ILE A 10 -19.66 -35.37 -22.22
C ILE A 10 -21.16 -35.63 -22.00
N ARG A 11 -21.53 -36.55 -21.11
CA ARG A 11 -22.93 -36.82 -20.76
C ARG A 11 -23.57 -35.69 -19.95
N HIS A 12 -22.84 -35.09 -19.00
CA HIS A 12 -23.33 -33.94 -18.22
C HIS A 12 -23.44 -32.68 -19.09
N ILE A 13 -22.45 -32.43 -19.95
CA ILE A 13 -22.46 -31.34 -20.92
C ILE A 13 -23.59 -31.56 -21.94
N GLY A 14 -23.76 -32.77 -22.45
CA GLY A 14 -24.84 -33.13 -23.38
C GLY A 14 -26.24 -32.93 -22.78
N ILE A 15 -26.44 -33.26 -21.50
CA ILE A 15 -27.71 -33.01 -20.77
C ILE A 15 -27.92 -31.51 -20.54
N ALA A 16 -26.88 -30.76 -20.20
CA ALA A 16 -26.94 -29.30 -20.03
C ALA A 16 -27.27 -28.58 -21.35
N ILE A 17 -26.73 -29.05 -22.47
CA ILE A 17 -27.05 -28.58 -23.83
C ILE A 17 -28.49 -28.95 -24.22
N LEU A 18 -29.00 -30.11 -23.82
CA LEU A 18 -30.39 -30.50 -24.07
C LEU A 18 -31.38 -29.61 -23.31
N LEU A 19 -31.04 -29.20 -22.08
CA LEU A 19 -31.82 -28.24 -21.29
C LEU A 19 -31.80 -26.83 -21.89
N LEU A 20 -30.72 -26.43 -22.58
CA LEU A 20 -30.59 -25.15 -23.30
C LEU A 20 -31.56 -24.99 -24.47
N VAL A 21 -32.01 -26.10 -25.09
CA VAL A 21 -32.99 -26.08 -26.19
C VAL A 21 -34.41 -25.79 -25.67
N LEU A 22 -34.66 -25.97 -24.36
CA LEU A 22 -35.99 -25.88 -23.75
C LEU A 22 -36.18 -24.67 -22.82
N VAL A 23 -35.12 -23.98 -22.41
CA VAL A 23 -35.21 -22.80 -21.54
C VAL A 23 -35.15 -21.52 -22.39
N PRO A 24 -36.17 -20.65 -22.37
CA PRO A 24 -36.12 -19.39 -23.10
C PRO A 24 -34.94 -18.56 -22.59
N GLN A 25 -34.08 -18.12 -23.53
CA GLN A 25 -32.89 -17.32 -23.26
C GLN A 25 -33.28 -15.94 -22.71
N THR A 26 -33.56 -15.90 -21.42
CA THR A 26 -34.00 -14.68 -20.73
C THR A 26 -32.90 -14.26 -19.75
N ASN A 27 -32.34 -13.08 -20.03
CA ASN A 27 -31.53 -12.21 -19.15
C ASN A 27 -30.18 -12.69 -18.55
N ALA A 28 -29.73 -13.94 -18.75
CA ALA A 28 -28.57 -14.49 -18.01
C ALA A 28 -27.18 -14.49 -18.70
N GLN A 29 -27.06 -14.12 -19.99
CA GLN A 29 -25.76 -14.11 -20.69
C GLN A 29 -25.20 -12.68 -20.82
N LYS A 30 -24.58 -12.16 -19.75
CA LYS A 30 -23.86 -10.87 -19.81
C LYS A 30 -22.38 -11.13 -20.08
N GLY A 31 -21.87 -10.73 -21.25
CA GLY A 31 -20.43 -10.70 -21.55
C GLY A 31 -19.86 -11.92 -22.29
N LEU A 32 -18.52 -11.97 -22.37
CA LEU A 32 -17.77 -13.03 -23.08
C LEU A 32 -17.66 -14.34 -22.30
N ILE A 33 -18.02 -14.34 -21.02
CA ILE A 33 -17.97 -15.53 -20.16
C ILE A 33 -19.12 -15.48 -19.16
N SER A 34 -19.79 -16.61 -18.92
CA SER A 34 -20.88 -16.68 -17.95
C SER A 34 -21.08 -18.09 -17.41
N PHE A 35 -21.48 -18.23 -16.15
CA PHE A 35 -22.01 -19.49 -15.64
C PHE A 35 -23.32 -19.83 -16.37
N LEU A 36 -23.52 -21.11 -16.68
CA LEU A 36 -24.75 -21.55 -17.33
C LEU A 36 -25.98 -21.33 -16.42
N THR A 37 -25.82 -21.61 -15.12
CA THR A 37 -26.75 -21.26 -14.05
C THR A 37 -25.96 -20.91 -12.79
N ALA A 38 -26.57 -20.23 -11.81
CA ALA A 38 -25.92 -19.89 -10.54
C ALA A 38 -25.49 -21.12 -9.70
N SER A 39 -26.10 -22.29 -9.96
CA SER A 39 -25.82 -23.55 -9.27
C SER A 39 -24.86 -24.47 -10.02
N SER A 40 -24.55 -24.18 -11.29
CA SER A 40 -23.74 -25.05 -12.15
C SER A 40 -22.28 -24.62 -12.19
N ASN A 41 -21.37 -25.61 -12.25
CA ASN A 41 -19.95 -25.37 -12.56
C ASN A 41 -19.67 -25.26 -14.07
N ILE A 42 -20.70 -25.43 -14.91
CA ILE A 42 -20.58 -25.28 -16.35
C ILE A 42 -20.54 -23.80 -16.72
N VAL A 43 -19.51 -23.41 -17.46
CA VAL A 43 -19.25 -22.05 -17.91
C VAL A 43 -19.35 -22.00 -19.43
N ARG A 44 -20.08 -21.01 -19.95
CA ARG A 44 -20.07 -20.58 -21.35
C ARG A 44 -18.92 -19.61 -21.55
N LEU A 45 -18.09 -19.84 -22.57
CA LEU A 45 -17.05 -18.93 -23.03
C LEU A 45 -17.24 -18.64 -24.51
N ASP A 46 -17.40 -17.36 -24.83
CA ASP A 46 -17.47 -16.90 -26.21
C ASP A 46 -16.09 -17.02 -26.88
N THR A 47 -16.02 -17.48 -28.13
CA THR A 47 -14.72 -17.65 -28.81
C THR A 47 -14.01 -16.30 -29.04
N ALA A 48 -14.73 -15.18 -29.00
CA ALA A 48 -14.13 -13.85 -28.99
C ALA A 48 -13.21 -13.61 -27.76
N ALA A 49 -13.41 -14.35 -26.66
CA ALA A 49 -12.59 -14.29 -25.46
C ALA A 49 -11.12 -14.72 -25.67
N TYR A 50 -10.83 -15.53 -26.70
CA TYR A 50 -9.49 -16.06 -26.96
C TYR A 50 -8.49 -14.97 -27.37
N THR A 51 -9.00 -13.87 -27.94
CA THR A 51 -8.19 -12.70 -28.34
C THR A 51 -8.04 -11.67 -27.23
N ARG A 52 -8.53 -11.98 -26.02
CA ARG A 52 -8.60 -11.05 -24.90
C ARG A 52 -7.75 -11.53 -23.74
N ASP A 53 -7.32 -10.57 -22.94
CA ASP A 53 -6.58 -10.80 -21.71
C ASP A 53 -7.46 -10.69 -20.49
N TRP A 54 -7.12 -11.49 -19.49
CA TRP A 54 -7.90 -11.65 -18.28
C TRP A 54 -7.01 -11.55 -17.06
N LEU A 55 -7.57 -11.01 -15.97
CA LEU A 55 -6.96 -11.04 -14.65
C LEU A 55 -7.72 -12.02 -13.78
N LEU A 56 -7.00 -12.93 -13.12
CA LEU A 56 -7.56 -13.77 -12.07
C LEU A 56 -7.04 -13.27 -10.73
N ALA A 57 -7.91 -12.52 -10.05
CA ALA A 57 -7.62 -11.87 -8.79
C ALA A 57 -8.25 -12.65 -7.62
N SER A 58 -7.71 -12.48 -6.42
CA SER A 58 -8.19 -13.20 -5.25
C SER A 58 -8.06 -12.40 -3.97
N ARG A 59 -9.14 -12.38 -3.18
CA ARG A 59 -9.22 -11.67 -1.90
C ARG A 59 -9.98 -12.47 -0.86
N VAL A 60 -9.76 -12.12 0.40
CA VAL A 60 -10.46 -12.69 1.56
C VAL A 60 -11.79 -11.96 1.73
N GLN A 61 -12.91 -12.69 1.74
CA GLN A 61 -14.23 -12.12 2.04
C GLN A 61 -14.52 -12.17 3.54
N SER A 62 -14.26 -13.32 4.15
CA SER A 62 -14.46 -13.53 5.58
C SER A 62 -13.51 -14.59 6.12
N ILE A 63 -13.33 -14.58 7.43
CA ILE A 63 -12.50 -15.53 8.17
C ILE A 63 -13.20 -15.85 9.50
N SER A 64 -13.23 -17.12 9.87
CA SER A 64 -13.71 -17.52 11.20
C SER A 64 -12.71 -17.09 12.27
N THR A 65 -13.20 -16.87 13.50
CA THR A 65 -12.34 -16.55 14.65
C THR A 65 -11.22 -17.59 14.82
N HIS A 66 -9.97 -17.11 14.85
CA HIS A 66 -8.80 -17.95 15.02
C HIS A 66 -8.70 -18.45 16.48
N ARG A 67 -8.50 -19.76 16.69
CA ARG A 67 -8.47 -20.36 18.04
C ARG A 67 -7.39 -19.76 18.98
N ASN A 68 -6.31 -19.19 18.43
CA ASN A 68 -5.17 -18.68 19.20
C ASN A 68 -4.94 -17.16 19.09
N GLY A 69 -5.97 -16.37 18.74
CA GLY A 69 -6.00 -14.91 18.96
C GLY A 69 -5.09 -13.99 18.11
N LYS A 70 -4.10 -14.49 17.36
CA LYS A 70 -3.29 -13.67 16.44
C LYS A 70 -3.79 -13.76 15.00
N MET A 71 -4.66 -12.84 14.59
CA MET A 71 -5.09 -12.72 13.19
C MET A 71 -4.03 -12.01 12.34
N ARG A 72 -3.59 -12.65 11.24
CA ARG A 72 -2.71 -12.07 10.21
C ARG A 72 -3.39 -11.92 8.84
N LEU A 73 -4.67 -12.27 8.77
CA LEU A 73 -5.53 -12.21 7.60
C LEU A 73 -6.79 -11.43 7.96
N SER A 74 -7.26 -10.57 7.05
CA SER A 74 -8.41 -9.69 7.28
C SER A 74 -9.38 -9.71 6.10
N PRO A 75 -10.69 -9.56 6.32
CA PRO A 75 -11.66 -9.32 5.25
C PRO A 75 -11.24 -8.15 4.34
N GLY A 76 -11.43 -8.30 3.04
CA GLY A 76 -10.96 -7.39 2.00
C GLY A 76 -9.48 -7.53 1.63
N GLN A 77 -8.69 -8.29 2.40
CA GLN A 77 -7.27 -8.45 2.10
C GLN A 77 -7.07 -9.22 0.80
N ARG A 78 -6.33 -8.62 -0.14
CA ARG A 78 -5.89 -9.33 -1.34
C ARG A 78 -4.79 -10.31 -0.99
N LEU A 79 -4.81 -11.47 -1.65
CA LEU A 79 -3.79 -12.49 -1.43
C LEU A 79 -2.49 -12.14 -2.17
N GLN A 80 -2.61 -11.72 -3.43
CA GLN A 80 -1.47 -11.57 -4.32
C GLN A 80 -1.81 -10.63 -5.50
N ASN A 81 -0.80 -10.33 -6.32
CA ASN A 81 -1.02 -9.72 -7.62
C ASN A 81 -1.86 -10.68 -8.50
N PRO A 82 -2.83 -10.19 -9.28
CA PRO A 82 -3.65 -11.04 -10.12
C PRO A 82 -2.81 -11.81 -11.13
N LEU A 83 -3.24 -13.02 -11.46
CA LEU A 83 -2.64 -13.79 -12.54
C LEU A 83 -3.09 -13.23 -13.88
N TRP A 84 -2.17 -13.06 -14.83
CA TRP A 84 -2.48 -12.59 -16.18
C TRP A 84 -2.69 -13.78 -17.11
N LEU A 85 -3.90 -13.92 -17.64
CA LEU A 85 -4.36 -15.09 -18.37
C LEU A 85 -4.79 -14.78 -19.81
N ARG A 86 -4.62 -15.77 -20.69
CA ARG A 86 -5.24 -15.83 -22.02
C ARG A 86 -5.75 -17.23 -22.32
N PHE A 87 -6.86 -17.30 -23.05
CA PHE A 87 -7.46 -18.55 -23.48
C PHE A 87 -7.08 -18.87 -24.93
N SER A 88 -6.90 -20.15 -25.25
CA SER A 88 -6.84 -20.64 -26.63
C SER A 88 -7.47 -22.01 -26.74
N GLU A 89 -7.80 -22.42 -27.97
CA GLU A 89 -8.39 -23.72 -28.26
C GLU A 89 -7.38 -24.62 -28.97
N GLU A 90 -7.23 -25.86 -28.50
CA GLU A 90 -6.39 -26.89 -29.08
C GLU A 90 -7.15 -28.22 -29.13
N GLY A 91 -7.74 -28.53 -30.29
CA GLY A 91 -8.65 -29.68 -30.44
C GLY A 91 -9.85 -29.56 -29.51
N ASP A 92 -10.17 -30.63 -28.78
CA ASP A 92 -11.26 -30.66 -27.80
C ASP A 92 -10.84 -30.14 -26.42
N SER A 93 -9.89 -29.20 -26.37
CA SER A 93 -9.37 -28.63 -25.11
C SER A 93 -9.21 -27.11 -25.16
N LEU A 94 -9.68 -26.45 -24.11
CA LEU A 94 -9.36 -25.07 -23.78
C LEU A 94 -8.04 -25.03 -23.03
N LYS A 95 -7.04 -24.37 -23.60
CA LYS A 95 -5.80 -24.02 -22.92
C LYS A 95 -5.97 -22.69 -22.21
N VAL A 96 -5.54 -22.67 -20.94
CA VAL A 96 -5.40 -21.44 -20.16
C VAL A 96 -3.92 -21.16 -20.03
N TRP A 97 -3.47 -20.05 -20.60
CA TRP A 97 -2.08 -19.61 -20.58
C TRP A 97 -1.86 -18.59 -19.48
N LEU A 98 -0.78 -18.75 -18.72
CA LEU A 98 -0.23 -17.71 -17.86
C LEU A 98 0.73 -16.85 -18.68
N LEU A 99 0.36 -15.60 -18.93
CA LEU A 99 1.19 -14.62 -19.64
C LEU A 99 2.20 -13.94 -18.72
N GLY A 100 1.91 -13.91 -17.41
CA GLY A 100 2.77 -13.42 -16.34
C GLY A 100 2.15 -13.67 -14.95
N GLY A 101 2.97 -13.69 -13.89
CA GLY A 101 2.51 -13.91 -12.51
C GLY A 101 3.64 -13.99 -11.46
N HIS A 102 3.27 -13.79 -10.18
CA HIS A 102 4.03 -13.79 -8.89
C HIS A 102 5.41 -13.15 -8.75
N SER A 103 6.18 -13.03 -9.81
CA SER A 103 7.51 -12.43 -9.80
C SER A 103 7.70 -11.69 -11.12
N ASP A 104 8.50 -10.62 -11.09
CA ASP A 104 8.92 -9.82 -12.24
C ASP A 104 9.66 -10.60 -13.36
N ARG A 105 9.65 -11.94 -13.31
CA ARG A 105 10.34 -12.84 -14.24
C ARG A 105 9.50 -13.09 -15.50
N GLY A 106 9.47 -12.08 -16.36
CA GLY A 106 9.29 -12.24 -17.80
C GLY A 106 7.88 -12.54 -18.31
N ILE A 107 7.70 -12.21 -19.59
CA ILE A 107 6.43 -12.26 -20.32
C ILE A 107 6.56 -13.42 -21.31
N ASN A 108 6.76 -14.62 -20.77
CA ASN A 108 6.80 -15.83 -21.56
C ASN A 108 5.54 -16.62 -21.23
N PRO A 109 4.56 -16.65 -22.14
CA PRO A 109 3.35 -17.44 -21.97
C PRO A 109 3.71 -18.89 -21.65
N ARG A 110 3.14 -19.43 -20.57
CA ARG A 110 3.26 -20.86 -20.23
C ARG A 110 1.88 -21.47 -20.06
N PRO A 111 1.67 -22.73 -20.48
CA PRO A 111 0.40 -23.39 -20.26
C PRO A 111 0.19 -23.58 -18.75
N TRP A 112 -1.00 -23.26 -18.26
CA TRP A 112 -1.39 -23.45 -16.86
C TRP A 112 -2.38 -24.58 -16.70
N LEU A 113 -3.45 -24.56 -17.49
CA LEU A 113 -4.51 -25.58 -17.46
C LEU A 113 -4.90 -26.00 -18.86
N SER A 114 -5.37 -27.25 -18.97
CA SER A 114 -5.99 -27.81 -20.17
C SER A 114 -7.32 -28.41 -19.74
N ILE A 115 -8.42 -27.84 -20.24
CA ILE A 115 -9.78 -28.17 -19.79
C ILE A 115 -10.54 -28.73 -20.99
N ALA A 116 -11.22 -29.85 -20.80
CA ALA A 116 -12.07 -30.39 -21.86
C ALA A 116 -13.23 -29.44 -22.15
N ILE A 117 -13.50 -29.21 -23.43
CA ILE A 117 -14.60 -28.38 -23.93
C ILE A 117 -15.56 -29.21 -24.77
N ASP A 118 -16.78 -28.72 -24.94
CA ASP A 118 -17.67 -29.19 -25.98
C ASP A 118 -17.23 -28.68 -27.37
N SER A 119 -17.73 -29.29 -28.44
CA SER A 119 -17.45 -28.88 -29.82
C SER A 119 -18.72 -28.56 -30.61
N ALA A 120 -19.85 -28.34 -29.92
CA ALA A 120 -21.16 -28.25 -30.56
C ALA A 120 -21.43 -26.91 -31.26
N SER A 121 -20.78 -25.82 -30.84
CA SER A 121 -20.98 -24.48 -31.39
C SER A 121 -19.70 -23.92 -31.98
N LYS A 122 -19.77 -23.05 -32.98
CA LYS A 122 -18.60 -22.27 -33.47
C LYS A 122 -18.40 -20.95 -32.70
N ALA A 123 -19.44 -20.46 -32.05
CA ALA A 123 -19.45 -19.14 -31.40
C ALA A 123 -19.09 -19.18 -29.91
N TYR A 124 -19.25 -20.33 -29.26
CA TYR A 124 -18.97 -20.48 -27.84
C TYR A 124 -18.55 -21.91 -27.51
N ARG A 125 -17.98 -22.08 -26.32
CA ARG A 125 -17.65 -23.36 -25.70
C ARG A 125 -18.26 -23.44 -24.31
N PHE A 126 -18.61 -24.65 -23.90
CA PHE A 126 -18.96 -25.01 -22.54
C PHE A 126 -17.86 -25.85 -21.93
N PHE A 127 -17.51 -25.54 -20.68
CA PHE A 127 -16.56 -26.33 -19.90
C PHE A 127 -16.92 -26.34 -18.42
N ASP A 128 -16.46 -27.37 -17.72
CA ASP A 128 -16.55 -27.44 -16.26
C ASP A 128 -15.36 -26.71 -15.64
N ILE A 129 -15.62 -25.68 -14.83
CA ILE A 129 -14.58 -24.86 -14.17
C ILE A 129 -13.96 -25.55 -12.94
N SER A 130 -14.47 -26.69 -12.50
CA SER A 130 -13.97 -27.43 -11.32
C SER A 130 -12.44 -27.67 -11.34
N PRO A 131 -11.78 -27.99 -12.47
CA PRO A 131 -10.32 -28.08 -12.55
C PRO A 131 -9.61 -26.76 -12.24
N CYS A 132 -10.17 -25.62 -12.64
CA CYS A 132 -9.65 -24.30 -12.28
C CYS A 132 -9.78 -24.06 -10.78
N MET A 133 -10.92 -24.45 -10.19
CA MET A 133 -11.12 -24.35 -8.73
C MET A 133 -10.02 -25.14 -8.01
N ALA A 134 -9.77 -26.40 -8.37
CA ALA A 134 -8.70 -27.20 -7.79
C ALA A 134 -7.31 -26.55 -7.95
N ALA A 135 -7.00 -26.03 -9.13
CA ALA A 135 -5.71 -25.39 -9.41
C ALA A 135 -5.46 -24.08 -8.63
N LEU A 136 -6.54 -23.36 -8.29
CA LEU A 136 -6.46 -22.21 -7.38
C LEU A 136 -5.95 -22.63 -5.99
N HIS A 137 -6.09 -23.89 -5.58
CA HIS A 137 -5.58 -24.38 -4.29
C HIS A 137 -4.11 -24.81 -4.34
N ASP A 138 -3.67 -25.41 -5.44
CA ASP A 138 -2.30 -25.92 -5.57
C ASP A 138 -1.27 -24.81 -5.88
N GLY A 139 -1.73 -23.66 -6.41
CA GLY A 139 -0.86 -22.56 -6.87
C GLY A 139 -1.00 -21.24 -6.10
N LEU A 140 -2.04 -21.07 -5.28
CA LEU A 140 -2.24 -19.86 -4.47
C LEU A 140 -2.04 -20.21 -3.02
N ASP A 141 -1.09 -19.54 -2.38
CA ASP A 141 -1.07 -19.55 -0.93
C ASP A 141 -2.30 -18.75 -0.45
N PRO A 142 -3.33 -19.41 0.10
CA PRO A 142 -4.60 -18.77 0.49
C PRO A 142 -4.41 -17.80 1.67
N VAL A 143 -3.22 -17.79 2.27
CA VAL A 143 -2.80 -16.90 3.36
C VAL A 143 -1.56 -16.09 3.00
N ALA A 144 -1.11 -16.11 1.74
CA ALA A 144 -0.01 -15.31 1.20
C ALA A 144 1.30 -15.40 2.04
N GLY A 145 1.67 -16.59 2.49
CA GLY A 145 2.87 -16.88 3.27
C GLY A 145 2.78 -16.45 4.73
N ARG A 146 1.63 -15.91 5.17
CA ARG A 146 1.48 -15.31 6.51
C ARG A 146 1.15 -16.32 7.60
N MET A 147 0.73 -17.52 7.20
CA MET A 147 0.49 -18.68 8.05
C MET A 147 0.95 -19.92 7.28
N GLN A 148 1.50 -20.92 7.98
CA GLN A 148 1.53 -22.28 7.44
C GLN A 148 0.32 -22.99 8.03
N PRO A 149 -0.83 -22.99 7.35
CA PRO A 149 -1.97 -23.72 7.87
C PRO A 149 -1.58 -25.20 7.96
N GLU A 150 -1.81 -25.83 9.11
CA GLU A 150 -1.53 -27.25 9.33
C GLU A 150 -2.45 -28.12 8.46
N GLY A 151 -2.20 -28.17 7.15
CA GLY A 151 -2.97 -28.95 6.18
C GLY A 151 -4.42 -28.47 5.98
N LEU A 152 -4.92 -28.69 4.76
CA LEU A 152 -6.33 -28.56 4.43
C LEU A 152 -7.13 -29.63 5.19
N SER A 153 -8.28 -29.28 5.77
CA SER A 153 -9.16 -30.26 6.42
C SER A 153 -10.23 -30.81 5.48
N SER A 154 -10.48 -30.15 4.35
CA SER A 154 -11.44 -30.58 3.33
C SER A 154 -11.17 -29.89 1.97
N SER A 155 -11.79 -30.44 0.93
CA SER A 155 -11.89 -29.76 -0.36
C SER A 155 -12.70 -28.46 -0.24
N PRO A 156 -12.44 -27.48 -1.12
CA PRO A 156 -13.13 -26.20 -1.11
C PRO A 156 -14.61 -26.37 -1.46
N GLU A 157 -15.48 -25.66 -0.72
CA GLU A 157 -16.93 -25.65 -0.95
C GLU A 157 -17.31 -24.37 -1.70
N VAL A 158 -18.06 -24.49 -2.80
CA VAL A 158 -18.51 -23.32 -3.56
C VAL A 158 -19.70 -22.66 -2.84
N ILE A 159 -19.54 -21.40 -2.46
CA ILE A 159 -20.58 -20.62 -1.78
C ILE A 159 -21.48 -19.91 -2.78
N SER A 160 -20.88 -19.21 -3.75
CA SER A 160 -21.62 -18.39 -4.71
C SER A 160 -20.91 -18.32 -6.05
N ARG A 161 -21.71 -18.15 -7.11
CA ARG A 161 -21.27 -17.95 -8.48
C ARG A 161 -22.07 -16.79 -9.05
N SER A 162 -21.42 -15.83 -9.68
CA SER A 162 -22.10 -14.81 -10.44
C SER A 162 -21.33 -14.45 -11.70
N SER A 163 -22.05 -13.91 -12.67
CA SER A 163 -21.51 -13.46 -13.95
C SER A 163 -21.93 -12.03 -14.19
N HIS A 164 -21.02 -11.26 -14.75
CA HIS A 164 -21.25 -9.89 -15.14
C HIS A 164 -20.58 -9.63 -16.50
N GLN A 165 -20.88 -8.49 -17.11
CA GLN A 165 -20.40 -8.15 -18.45
C GLN A 165 -18.88 -8.30 -18.63
N HIS A 166 -18.12 -8.08 -17.56
CA HIS A 166 -16.66 -8.07 -17.55
C HIS A 166 -16.06 -9.32 -16.92
N GLY A 167 -16.81 -10.37 -16.57
CA GLY A 167 -16.19 -11.48 -15.86
C GLY A 167 -17.08 -12.41 -15.06
N LEU A 168 -16.40 -13.24 -14.27
CA LEU A 168 -16.98 -14.17 -13.30
C LEU A 168 -16.51 -13.83 -11.89
N GLU A 169 -17.40 -14.00 -10.94
CA GLU A 169 -17.07 -13.97 -9.51
C GLU A 169 -17.41 -15.33 -8.90
N LEU A 170 -16.48 -15.89 -8.13
CA LEU A 170 -16.59 -17.19 -7.49
C LEU A 170 -16.19 -17.07 -6.02
N SER A 171 -17.11 -17.38 -5.12
CA SER A 171 -16.81 -17.49 -3.68
C SER A 171 -16.56 -18.94 -3.31
N LEU A 172 -15.40 -19.21 -2.70
CA LEU A 172 -15.04 -20.51 -2.17
C LEU A 172 -14.87 -20.44 -0.66
N LYS A 173 -15.38 -21.43 0.05
CA LYS A 173 -15.12 -21.66 1.46
C LYS A 173 -14.01 -22.70 1.58
N GLN A 174 -12.93 -22.33 2.23
CA GLN A 174 -11.81 -23.21 2.52
C GLN A 174 -11.69 -23.43 4.02
N ARG A 175 -11.71 -24.70 4.44
CA ARG A 175 -11.45 -25.08 5.83
C ARG A 175 -10.01 -25.53 6.01
N PHE A 176 -9.34 -24.92 6.98
CA PHE A 176 -8.08 -25.35 7.54
C PHE A 176 -8.35 -25.94 8.93
N LYS A 177 -7.39 -26.67 9.52
CA LYS A 177 -7.57 -27.23 10.86
C LYS A 177 -7.90 -26.19 11.94
N GLN A 178 -7.39 -24.96 11.77
CA GLN A 178 -7.42 -23.92 12.81
C GLN A 178 -8.43 -22.81 12.52
N LEU A 179 -8.92 -22.70 11.28
CA LEU A 179 -9.80 -21.63 10.82
C LEU A 179 -10.50 -21.98 9.50
N GLU A 180 -11.61 -21.32 9.23
CA GLU A 180 -12.31 -21.29 7.95
C GLU A 180 -12.10 -19.92 7.28
N VAL A 181 -11.84 -19.92 5.98
CA VAL A 181 -11.71 -18.70 5.16
C VAL A 181 -12.70 -18.76 4.01
N GLN A 182 -13.37 -17.65 3.72
CA GLN A 182 -14.08 -17.47 2.46
C GLN A 182 -13.24 -16.58 1.54
N LEU A 183 -12.98 -17.06 0.33
CA LEU A 183 -12.18 -16.39 -0.69
C LEU A 183 -13.07 -16.01 -1.87
N ARG A 184 -12.92 -14.77 -2.34
CA ARG A 184 -13.47 -14.31 -3.62
C ARG A 184 -12.38 -14.45 -4.67
N HIS A 185 -12.70 -15.17 -5.74
CA HIS A 185 -11.92 -15.20 -6.96
C HIS A 185 -12.67 -14.46 -8.06
N SER A 186 -12.00 -13.47 -8.67
CA SER A 186 -12.56 -12.61 -9.72
C SER A 186 -11.80 -12.88 -11.00
N LEU A 187 -12.48 -13.39 -12.02
CA LEU A 187 -11.93 -13.49 -13.37
C LEU A 187 -12.44 -12.30 -14.17
N TYR A 188 -11.57 -11.32 -14.40
CA TYR A 188 -11.89 -10.02 -14.97
C TYR A 188 -11.32 -9.86 -16.37
N LEU A 189 -12.17 -9.50 -17.33
CA LEU A 189 -11.83 -9.17 -18.70
C LEU A 189 -11.16 -7.80 -18.76
N LEU A 190 -9.91 -7.76 -19.20
CA LEU A 190 -9.21 -6.50 -19.40
C LEU A 190 -9.75 -5.73 -20.62
N PRO A 191 -9.62 -4.39 -20.64
CA PRO A 191 -9.92 -3.57 -21.80
C PRO A 191 -9.24 -4.10 -23.07
N LYS A 192 -9.89 -3.91 -24.23
CA LYS A 192 -9.31 -4.38 -25.50
C LYS A 192 -8.01 -3.61 -25.77
N GLU A 193 -8.12 -2.30 -25.75
CA GLU A 193 -7.00 -1.37 -25.83
C GLU A 193 -6.55 -1.04 -24.42
N PRO A 194 -5.28 -1.33 -24.03
CA PRO A 194 -4.75 -0.92 -22.75
C PRO A 194 -4.52 0.59 -22.70
N MET A 195 -4.57 1.19 -21.51
CA MET A 195 -4.06 2.55 -21.29
C MET A 195 -2.65 2.69 -21.89
N PRO A 196 -2.30 3.82 -22.53
CA PRO A 196 -0.92 4.09 -22.91
C PRO A 196 0.02 4.01 -21.70
N ALA A 197 0.99 3.11 -21.76
CA ALA A 197 1.96 2.91 -20.69
C ALA A 197 2.84 4.16 -20.54
N GLN A 198 3.01 4.64 -19.31
CA GLN A 198 3.87 5.78 -19.01
C GLN A 198 5.16 5.29 -18.35
N ALA A 199 6.30 5.61 -18.95
CA ALA A 199 7.62 5.29 -18.41
C ALA A 199 7.82 5.82 -16.98
N ASP A 200 8.48 5.00 -16.16
CA ASP A 200 8.96 5.37 -14.84
C ASP A 200 10.09 6.42 -14.90
N ASP A 201 10.16 7.25 -13.87
CA ASP A 201 11.33 8.05 -13.53
C ASP A 201 11.60 7.88 -12.03
N ALA A 202 12.72 7.23 -11.70
CA ALA A 202 13.10 6.87 -10.35
C ALA A 202 13.24 8.07 -9.40
N ARG A 203 13.23 9.31 -9.92
CA ARG A 203 13.32 10.56 -9.15
C ARG A 203 11.95 11.11 -8.71
N VAL A 204 10.85 10.41 -8.96
CA VAL A 204 9.47 10.86 -8.61
C VAL A 204 8.72 9.89 -7.68
N GLY A 205 9.04 8.59 -7.71
CA GLY A 205 8.51 7.64 -6.72
C GLY A 205 7.10 7.14 -6.98
N TYR A 206 6.88 6.50 -8.12
CA TYR A 206 5.67 5.72 -8.38
C TYR A 206 5.93 4.23 -8.18
N TYR A 207 4.90 3.50 -7.75
CA TYR A 207 4.85 2.05 -7.91
C TYR A 207 4.93 1.72 -9.39
N THR A 208 5.73 0.72 -9.76
CA THR A 208 5.95 0.35 -11.16
C THR A 208 5.52 -1.07 -11.48
N GLN A 209 5.23 -1.31 -12.75
CA GLN A 209 5.07 -2.64 -13.33
C GLN A 209 5.96 -2.76 -14.58
N ASN A 210 6.49 -3.96 -14.82
CA ASN A 210 7.20 -4.25 -16.06
C ASN A 210 6.18 -4.44 -17.20
N THR A 211 6.30 -3.61 -18.24
CA THR A 211 5.44 -3.61 -19.45
C THR A 211 6.28 -3.89 -20.70
N LEU A 212 5.64 -4.30 -21.79
CA LEU A 212 6.28 -4.36 -23.12
C LEU A 212 5.86 -3.14 -23.93
N GLN A 213 6.82 -2.28 -24.23
CA GLN A 213 6.65 -1.15 -25.13
C GLN A 213 7.54 -1.38 -26.35
N ASN A 214 6.94 -1.42 -27.55
CA ASN A 214 7.66 -1.66 -28.81
C ASN A 214 8.58 -2.91 -28.78
N GLY A 215 8.12 -3.99 -28.15
CA GLY A 215 8.87 -5.25 -28.01
C GLY A 215 9.99 -5.22 -26.97
N ARG A 216 10.18 -4.11 -26.25
CA ARG A 216 11.19 -3.98 -25.18
C ARG A 216 10.52 -3.91 -23.81
N LYS A 217 11.15 -4.54 -22.81
CA LYS A 217 10.69 -4.43 -21.43
C LYS A 217 11.05 -3.06 -20.88
N GLN A 218 10.06 -2.38 -20.32
CA GLN A 218 10.21 -1.08 -19.68
C GLN A 218 9.38 -1.03 -18.41
N LYS A 219 9.91 -0.36 -17.38
CA LYS A 219 9.15 -0.04 -16.18
C LYS A 219 8.17 1.09 -16.50
N SER A 220 6.91 0.86 -16.20
CA SER A 220 5.86 1.86 -16.32
C SER A 220 5.26 2.13 -14.96
N ILE A 221 4.87 3.38 -14.73
CA ILE A 221 4.21 3.76 -13.48
C ILE A 221 2.81 3.19 -13.41
N ASN A 222 2.37 2.88 -12.21
CA ASN A 222 1.01 2.47 -11.93
C ASN A 222 0.15 3.72 -11.73
N LYS A 223 -0.94 3.88 -12.47
CA LYS A 223 -1.85 5.02 -12.32
C LYS A 223 -3.26 4.71 -12.84
N TYR A 224 -4.26 5.46 -12.43
CA TYR A 224 -5.58 5.41 -13.07
C TYR A 224 -5.56 6.04 -14.46
N TRP A 225 -6.32 5.48 -15.40
CA TRP A 225 -6.62 6.14 -16.66
C TRP A 225 -7.83 7.07 -16.45
N ILE A 226 -7.60 8.38 -16.51
CA ILE A 226 -8.62 9.40 -16.20
C ILE A 226 -8.81 10.30 -17.42
N SER A 227 -10.05 10.38 -17.92
CA SER A 227 -10.50 11.35 -18.91
C SER A 227 -11.30 12.48 -18.26
N ALA A 228 -11.53 13.57 -19.00
CA ALA A 228 -12.32 14.69 -18.49
C ALA A 228 -13.75 14.24 -18.13
N GLY A 229 -14.16 14.48 -16.89
CA GLY A 229 -15.47 14.09 -16.37
C GLY A 229 -15.51 12.74 -15.67
N ASP A 230 -14.44 11.93 -15.77
CA ASP A 230 -14.35 10.66 -15.07
C ASP A 230 -14.31 10.84 -13.55
N SER A 231 -14.69 9.80 -12.82
CA SER A 231 -14.62 9.79 -11.37
C SER A 231 -14.11 8.47 -10.84
N ILE A 232 -13.15 8.53 -9.93
CA ILE A 232 -12.69 7.41 -9.13
C ILE A 232 -13.51 7.42 -7.83
N VAL A 233 -14.45 6.50 -7.74
CA VAL A 233 -15.33 6.39 -6.58
C VAL A 233 -14.72 5.43 -5.57
N TYR A 234 -14.51 5.91 -4.35
CA TYR A 234 -14.19 5.09 -3.19
C TYR A 234 -15.43 4.90 -2.32
N TRP A 235 -15.69 3.65 -1.98
CA TRP A 235 -16.73 3.29 -1.04
C TRP A 235 -16.13 3.09 0.36
N VAL A 236 -16.60 3.88 1.32
CA VAL A 236 -16.17 3.90 2.71
C VAL A 236 -17.11 3.04 3.54
N ASP A 237 -16.53 2.12 4.29
CA ASP A 237 -17.26 1.16 5.12
C ASP A 237 -18.17 1.86 6.13
N ASN A 238 -19.45 1.49 6.17
CA ASN A 238 -20.41 2.10 7.09
C ASN A 238 -20.25 1.61 8.55
N ARG A 239 -19.37 0.64 8.80
CA ARG A 239 -18.98 0.18 10.14
C ARG A 239 -18.04 1.13 10.88
N PHE A 240 -17.38 2.04 10.17
CA PHE A 240 -16.58 3.08 10.83
C PHE A 240 -17.46 3.97 11.72
N PRO A 241 -16.94 4.49 12.84
CA PRO A 241 -17.60 5.57 13.58
C PRO A 241 -17.90 6.76 12.66
N ARG A 242 -19.01 7.49 12.90
CA ARG A 242 -19.45 8.58 12.02
C ARG A 242 -18.36 9.63 11.77
N ILE A 243 -17.65 10.04 12.82
CA ILE A 243 -16.57 11.04 12.69
C ILE A 243 -15.41 10.53 11.83
N TRP A 244 -15.15 9.23 11.82
CA TRP A 244 -14.14 8.61 10.95
C TRP A 244 -14.64 8.56 9.51
N GLN A 245 -15.92 8.22 9.28
CA GLN A 245 -16.50 8.26 7.95
C GLN A 245 -16.33 9.64 7.32
N GLU A 246 -16.64 10.70 8.07
CA GLU A 246 -16.48 12.10 7.62
C GLU A 246 -15.01 12.46 7.38
N ALA A 247 -14.10 12.05 8.26
CA ALA A 247 -12.66 12.30 8.12
C ALA A 247 -12.03 11.55 6.93
N ILE A 248 -12.39 10.28 6.74
CA ILE A 248 -11.92 9.43 5.64
C ILE A 248 -12.39 9.99 4.30
N LYS A 249 -13.67 10.36 4.19
CA LYS A 249 -14.19 11.00 2.97
C LYS A 249 -13.42 12.26 2.62
N ALA A 250 -13.16 13.12 3.61
CA ALA A 250 -12.38 14.32 3.40
C ALA A 250 -10.93 14.01 2.97
N GLY A 251 -10.27 13.03 3.58
CA GLY A 251 -8.91 12.62 3.21
C GLY A 251 -8.82 12.04 1.80
N ILE A 252 -9.85 11.30 1.35
CA ILE A 252 -9.97 10.85 -0.05
C ILE A 252 -10.10 12.05 -0.98
N GLU A 253 -10.99 12.98 -0.68
CA GLU A 253 -11.32 14.10 -1.57
C GLU A 253 -10.30 15.23 -1.54
N ASP A 254 -9.39 15.27 -0.56
CA ASP A 254 -8.28 16.23 -0.47
C ASP A 254 -7.36 16.16 -1.69
N TRP A 255 -7.13 14.97 -2.22
CA TRP A 255 -6.35 14.74 -3.44
C TRP A 255 -6.90 15.48 -4.67
N ASN A 256 -8.19 15.86 -4.66
CA ASN A 256 -8.74 16.73 -5.71
C ASN A 256 -8.06 18.10 -5.76
N ILE A 257 -7.38 18.56 -4.70
CA ILE A 257 -6.55 19.77 -4.75
C ILE A 257 -5.48 19.63 -5.85
N ALA A 258 -4.78 18.51 -5.91
CA ALA A 258 -3.74 18.25 -6.91
C ALA A 258 -4.35 18.02 -8.31
N PHE A 259 -5.46 17.29 -8.41
CA PHE A 259 -6.15 17.08 -9.70
C PHE A 259 -6.72 18.37 -10.29
N ARG A 260 -7.26 19.28 -9.47
CA ARG A 260 -7.68 20.62 -9.91
C ARG A 260 -6.50 21.44 -10.41
N ALA A 261 -5.33 21.35 -9.78
CA ALA A 261 -4.13 22.08 -10.18
C ALA A 261 -3.64 21.70 -11.60
N ILE A 262 -4.01 20.51 -12.09
CA ILE A 262 -3.68 20.03 -13.45
C ILE A 262 -4.90 20.01 -14.40
N GLY A 263 -6.02 20.62 -14.00
CA GLY A 263 -7.20 20.78 -14.84
C GLY A 263 -8.17 19.60 -14.90
N LEU A 264 -7.96 18.53 -14.13
CA LEU A 264 -8.86 17.35 -14.12
C LEU A 264 -10.08 17.50 -13.20
N GLY A 265 -10.12 18.54 -12.37
CA GLY A 265 -11.28 18.82 -11.50
C GLY A 265 -11.37 17.89 -10.29
N ASN A 266 -12.60 17.58 -9.87
CA ASN A 266 -12.87 16.70 -8.73
C ASN A 266 -13.09 15.25 -9.20
N VAL A 267 -11.99 14.52 -9.39
CA VAL A 267 -11.99 13.14 -9.88
C VAL A 267 -12.28 12.13 -8.77
N LEU A 268 -11.82 12.37 -7.53
CA LEU A 268 -12.05 11.49 -6.41
C LEU A 268 -13.38 11.81 -5.72
N LYS A 269 -14.19 10.77 -5.52
CA LYS A 269 -15.49 10.87 -4.83
C LYS A 269 -15.59 9.80 -3.77
N ALA A 270 -15.93 10.19 -2.54
CA ALA A 270 -16.10 9.25 -1.44
C ALA A 270 -17.59 9.05 -1.11
N LYS A 271 -18.05 7.78 -1.11
CA LYS A 271 -19.42 7.39 -0.79
C LYS A 271 -19.43 6.42 0.38
N ILE A 272 -20.46 6.45 1.21
CA ILE A 272 -20.61 5.45 2.29
C ILE A 272 -21.26 4.20 1.72
N TYR A 273 -20.87 3.02 2.22
CA TYR A 273 -21.54 1.77 1.90
C TYR A 273 -23.05 1.91 2.10
N PRO A 274 -23.86 1.59 1.08
CA PRO A 274 -25.31 1.61 1.23
C PRO A 274 -25.71 0.60 2.30
N LYS A 275 -26.70 0.95 3.14
CA LYS A 275 -27.19 0.02 4.18
C LYS A 275 -27.99 -1.13 3.58
N HIS A 276 -28.74 -0.84 2.51
CA HIS A 276 -29.60 -1.78 1.79
C HIS A 276 -29.47 -1.51 0.30
N ASP A 277 -28.57 -2.23 -0.36
CA ASP A 277 -28.44 -2.24 -1.81
C ASP A 277 -27.95 -3.63 -2.22
N GLU A 278 -28.84 -4.43 -2.80
CA GLU A 278 -28.52 -5.78 -3.26
C GLU A 278 -27.56 -5.79 -4.47
N HIS A 279 -27.31 -4.62 -5.09
CA HIS A 279 -26.41 -4.47 -6.22
C HIS A 279 -25.01 -4.00 -5.82
N PHE A 280 -24.78 -3.63 -4.56
CA PHE A 280 -23.46 -3.24 -4.07
C PHE A 280 -22.68 -4.46 -3.56
N ASP A 281 -21.61 -4.81 -4.25
CA ASP A 281 -20.63 -5.81 -3.81
C ASP A 281 -19.27 -5.13 -3.56
N ALA A 282 -18.92 -4.94 -2.29
CA ALA A 282 -17.63 -4.38 -1.92
C ALA A 282 -16.46 -5.24 -2.42
N ASP A 283 -16.64 -6.56 -2.52
CA ASP A 283 -15.61 -7.52 -2.91
C ASP A 283 -15.43 -7.62 -4.42
N ALA A 284 -16.29 -7.00 -5.22
CA ALA A 284 -16.17 -6.98 -6.67
C ALA A 284 -14.88 -6.28 -7.11
N MET A 285 -14.26 -6.81 -8.17
CA MET A 285 -13.00 -6.28 -8.71
C MET A 285 -13.13 -4.89 -9.37
N THR A 286 -14.34 -4.35 -9.50
CA THR A 286 -14.59 -3.02 -10.08
C THR A 286 -14.85 -1.94 -9.02
N VAL A 287 -14.81 -2.29 -7.74
CA VAL A 287 -15.18 -1.39 -6.64
C VAL A 287 -13.93 -1.05 -5.82
N ASN A 288 -13.59 0.25 -5.75
CA ASN A 288 -12.55 0.72 -4.83
C ASN A 288 -13.15 0.89 -3.44
N THR A 289 -12.44 0.41 -2.41
CA THR A 289 -12.98 0.42 -1.04
C THR A 289 -12.02 0.97 0.00
N PHE A 290 -12.59 1.54 1.05
CA PHE A 290 -11.91 1.92 2.28
C PHE A 290 -12.56 1.14 3.41
N ARG A 291 -11.90 0.08 3.89
CA ARG A 291 -12.50 -0.98 4.72
C ARG A 291 -12.11 -0.87 6.17
N TYR A 292 -13.09 -1.05 7.04
CA TYR A 292 -12.86 -1.17 8.47
C TYR A 292 -12.39 -2.59 8.80
N VAL A 293 -11.22 -2.68 9.42
CA VAL A 293 -10.64 -3.94 9.89
C VAL A 293 -10.55 -3.91 11.41
N GLU A 294 -11.34 -4.74 12.08
CA GLU A 294 -11.25 -4.88 13.52
C GLU A 294 -10.01 -5.70 13.90
N SER A 295 -9.07 -5.09 14.61
CA SER A 295 -7.80 -5.72 14.97
C SER A 295 -7.05 -4.98 16.06
N ASP A 296 -6.39 -5.72 16.94
CA ASP A 296 -5.44 -5.18 17.94
C ASP A 296 -4.08 -4.78 17.33
N PHE A 297 -3.86 -5.07 16.05
CA PHE A 297 -2.64 -4.69 15.33
C PHE A 297 -2.83 -3.35 14.61
N ALA A 298 -2.18 -2.30 15.12
CA ALA A 298 -2.30 -0.97 14.55
C ALA A 298 -1.62 -0.88 13.18
N ASN A 299 -2.43 -0.73 12.13
CA ASN A 299 -1.94 -0.61 10.77
C ASN A 299 -2.95 0.11 9.86
N ALA A 300 -2.46 0.60 8.74
CA ALA A 300 -3.27 0.97 7.59
C ALA A 300 -2.51 0.56 6.33
N GLN A 301 -3.23 0.19 5.27
CA GLN A 301 -2.60 -0.27 4.04
C GLN A 301 -3.48 0.00 2.82
N GLY A 302 -3.04 0.96 2.02
CA GLY A 302 -3.45 1.16 0.63
C GLY A 302 -2.65 0.28 -0.31
N LYS A 303 -3.34 -0.36 -1.27
CA LYS A 303 -2.70 -0.83 -2.51
C LYS A 303 -3.70 -1.01 -3.65
N HIS A 304 -3.20 -1.43 -4.80
CA HIS A 304 -3.92 -1.58 -6.05
C HIS A 304 -3.61 -2.87 -6.82
N TRP A 305 -4.54 -3.27 -7.68
CA TRP A 305 -4.35 -4.21 -8.77
C TRP A 305 -4.25 -3.43 -10.09
N VAL A 306 -3.41 -3.91 -11.00
CA VAL A 306 -3.13 -3.21 -12.26
C VAL A 306 -3.31 -4.11 -13.48
N ASP A 307 -3.57 -3.49 -14.62
CA ASP A 307 -3.35 -4.09 -15.92
C ASP A 307 -1.84 -4.21 -16.17
N PRO A 308 -1.28 -5.43 -16.29
CA PRO A 308 0.15 -5.64 -16.48
C PRO A 308 0.67 -5.15 -17.85
N ARG A 309 -0.22 -4.82 -18.79
CA ARG A 309 0.14 -4.33 -20.12
C ARG A 309 0.51 -2.85 -20.10
N SER A 310 -0.03 -2.08 -19.15
CA SER A 310 0.07 -0.62 -19.12
C SER A 310 0.47 -0.01 -17.77
N GLY A 311 0.19 -0.69 -16.65
CA GLY A 311 0.22 -0.10 -15.32
C GLY A 311 -1.11 0.57 -14.91
N GLU A 312 -2.17 0.43 -15.71
CA GLU A 312 -3.48 1.00 -15.36
C GLU A 312 -4.01 0.39 -14.06
N ILE A 313 -4.33 1.23 -13.08
CA ILE A 313 -4.97 0.79 -11.83
C ILE A 313 -6.42 0.43 -12.14
N ILE A 314 -6.72 -0.86 -12.01
CA ILE A 314 -8.08 -1.40 -12.22
C ILE A 314 -8.90 -1.26 -10.95
N GLN A 315 -8.26 -1.46 -9.80
CA GLN A 315 -8.93 -1.50 -8.51
C GLN A 315 -7.95 -1.21 -7.38
N SER A 316 -8.40 -0.52 -6.33
CA SER A 316 -7.62 -0.29 -5.13
C SER A 316 -8.44 -0.39 -3.84
N ASP A 317 -7.76 -0.78 -2.76
CA ASP A 317 -8.35 -0.92 -1.44
C ASP A 317 -7.44 -0.32 -0.39
N VAL A 318 -8.06 0.32 0.60
CA VAL A 318 -7.44 0.65 1.88
C VAL A 318 -8.01 -0.27 2.96
N LEU A 319 -7.15 -1.00 3.65
CA LEU A 319 -7.48 -1.70 4.88
C LEU A 319 -7.08 -0.81 6.06
N PHE A 320 -8.06 -0.34 6.83
CA PHE A 320 -7.83 0.62 7.92
C PHE A 320 -8.24 -0.01 9.25
N PHE A 321 -7.25 -0.23 10.12
CA PHE A 321 -7.42 -1.06 11.29
C PHE A 321 -7.98 -0.23 12.46
N SER A 322 -8.87 -0.80 13.27
CA SER A 322 -9.51 -0.12 14.40
C SER A 322 -8.50 0.45 15.41
N SER A 323 -7.34 -0.18 15.54
CA SER A 323 -6.27 0.22 16.45
C SER A 323 -5.38 1.35 15.94
N VAL A 324 -5.54 1.81 14.69
CA VAL A 324 -4.77 2.95 14.15
C VAL A 324 -4.96 4.22 14.99
N LYS A 325 -6.14 4.41 15.62
CA LYS A 325 -6.40 5.52 16.54
C LYS A 325 -5.42 5.54 17.72
N GLN A 326 -5.10 4.39 18.30
CA GLN A 326 -4.16 4.34 19.43
C GLN A 326 -2.74 4.70 18.98
N LEU A 327 -2.35 4.27 17.77
CA LEU A 327 -1.05 4.62 17.19
C LEU A 327 -0.95 6.12 16.90
N LEU A 328 -1.98 6.70 16.27
CA LEU A 328 -2.05 8.13 16.00
C LEU A 328 -2.03 8.96 17.29
N TYR A 329 -2.78 8.54 18.32
CA TYR A 329 -2.74 9.19 19.64
C TYR A 329 -1.35 9.10 20.27
N LYS A 330 -0.71 7.91 20.24
CA LYS A 330 0.64 7.70 20.78
C LYS A 330 1.65 8.64 20.13
N TRP A 331 1.63 8.77 18.80
CA TRP A 331 2.50 9.72 18.10
C TRP A 331 2.19 11.16 18.47
N TYR A 332 0.91 11.55 18.47
CA TYR A 332 0.48 12.92 18.78
C TYR A 332 0.92 13.35 20.18
N TYR A 333 0.75 12.47 21.17
CA TYR A 333 1.21 12.67 22.53
C TYR A 333 2.73 12.79 22.60
N LEU A 334 3.46 11.77 22.15
CA LEU A 334 4.91 11.68 22.33
C LEU A 334 5.68 12.76 21.57
N GLN A 335 5.13 13.27 20.46
CA GLN A 335 5.78 14.28 19.63
C GLN A 335 5.39 15.72 19.99
N THR A 336 4.21 15.96 20.58
CA THR A 336 3.71 17.34 20.75
C THR A 336 3.29 17.71 22.17
N ALA A 337 3.08 16.76 23.08
CA ALA A 337 2.54 17.05 24.42
C ALA A 337 3.41 17.99 25.27
N ALA A 338 4.69 18.17 24.92
CA ALA A 338 5.56 19.13 25.60
C ALA A 338 5.07 20.59 25.46
N TYR A 339 4.54 20.95 24.30
CA TYR A 339 4.10 22.32 23.99
C TYR A 339 2.62 22.42 23.60
N ASN A 340 1.97 21.31 23.25
CA ASN A 340 0.57 21.25 22.85
C ASN A 340 -0.31 20.65 23.95
N SER A 341 -1.19 21.46 24.56
CA SER A 341 -2.08 21.01 25.63
C SER A 341 -3.17 20.05 25.15
N GLN A 342 -3.61 20.13 23.89
CA GLN A 342 -4.63 19.22 23.36
C GLN A 342 -4.14 17.77 23.29
N ALA A 343 -2.84 17.57 23.12
CA ALA A 343 -2.23 16.24 23.13
C ALA A 343 -2.26 15.56 24.50
N ARG A 344 -2.54 16.31 25.58
CA ARG A 344 -2.60 15.80 26.96
C ARG A 344 -4.00 15.32 27.36
N ILE A 345 -5.00 15.55 26.50
CA ILE A 345 -6.40 15.19 26.76
C ILE A 345 -6.63 13.75 26.29
N PHE A 346 -7.23 12.93 27.15
CA PHE A 346 -7.62 11.55 26.83
C PHE A 346 -9.03 11.25 27.35
N PRO A 347 -9.96 10.74 26.52
CA PRO A 347 -9.84 10.54 25.06
C PRO A 347 -9.60 11.87 24.31
N LEU A 348 -9.07 11.79 23.08
CA LEU A 348 -8.81 12.98 22.27
C LEU A 348 -10.11 13.74 21.97
N PRO A 349 -10.07 15.09 21.87
CA PRO A 349 -11.20 15.85 21.34
C PRO A 349 -11.55 15.41 19.91
N ASP A 350 -12.84 15.38 19.58
CA ASP A 350 -13.36 15.00 18.27
C ASP A 350 -12.67 15.72 17.10
N SER A 351 -12.40 17.02 17.25
CA SER A 351 -11.70 17.81 16.23
C SER A 351 -10.26 17.35 15.97
N VAL A 352 -9.57 16.88 17.00
CA VAL A 352 -8.22 16.33 16.88
C VAL A 352 -8.30 14.94 16.26
N GLU A 353 -9.21 14.09 16.74
CA GLU A 353 -9.41 12.75 16.20
C GLU A 353 -9.76 12.77 14.71
N TYR A 354 -10.71 13.63 14.31
CA TYR A 354 -11.06 13.87 12.91
C TYR A 354 -9.82 14.21 12.07
N ARG A 355 -8.97 15.13 12.54
CA ARG A 355 -7.78 15.56 11.80
C ARG A 355 -6.75 14.43 11.66
N LEU A 356 -6.54 13.65 12.71
CA LEU A 356 -5.61 12.52 12.70
C LEU A 356 -6.05 11.42 11.73
N ILE A 357 -7.35 11.09 11.73
CA ILE A 357 -7.93 10.10 10.81
C ILE A 357 -7.90 10.60 9.36
N ARG A 358 -8.23 11.89 9.12
CA ARG A 358 -8.16 12.50 7.80
C ARG A 358 -6.73 12.46 7.21
N TYR A 359 -5.72 12.79 8.01
CA TYR A 359 -4.31 12.67 7.62
C TYR A 359 -3.95 11.24 7.22
N ALA A 360 -4.26 10.26 8.07
CA ALA A 360 -3.95 8.86 7.78
C ALA A 360 -4.71 8.36 6.54
N ALA A 361 -5.97 8.75 6.35
CA ALA A 361 -6.75 8.39 5.18
C ALA A 361 -6.17 8.99 3.89
N ALA A 362 -5.79 10.28 3.90
CA ALA A 362 -5.17 10.94 2.75
C ALA A 362 -3.83 10.27 2.38
N HIS A 363 -3.02 9.89 3.36
CA HIS A 363 -1.77 9.14 3.15
C HIS A 363 -2.01 7.78 2.45
N GLU A 364 -3.00 6.99 2.89
CA GLU A 364 -3.26 5.68 2.27
C GLU A 364 -3.85 5.76 0.85
N ILE A 365 -4.59 6.83 0.54
CA ILE A 365 -5.16 7.04 -0.79
C ILE A 365 -4.11 7.32 -1.85
N GLU A 366 -3.00 7.91 -1.45
CA GLU A 366 -1.88 8.20 -2.33
C GLU A 366 -1.24 6.93 -2.92
N HIS A 367 -1.05 5.90 -2.09
CA HIS A 367 -0.66 4.56 -2.56
C HIS A 367 -1.64 3.99 -3.58
N CYS A 368 -2.92 4.29 -3.41
CA CYS A 368 -3.96 3.86 -4.34
C CYS A 368 -3.97 4.67 -5.64
N LEU A 369 -3.39 5.87 -5.65
CA LEU A 369 -3.10 6.66 -6.85
C LEU A 369 -1.77 6.27 -7.52
N GLY A 370 -1.04 5.32 -6.93
CA GLY A 370 0.14 4.69 -7.52
C GLY A 370 1.47 5.22 -7.01
N LEU A 371 1.49 6.05 -5.98
CA LEU A 371 2.70 6.68 -5.47
C LEU A 371 3.32 5.93 -4.27
N GLU A 372 4.63 6.07 -4.10
CA GLU A 372 5.42 5.46 -3.03
C GLU A 372 5.77 6.48 -1.92
N HIS A 373 6.18 5.97 -0.76
CA HIS A 373 6.70 6.81 0.32
C HIS A 373 7.93 7.62 -0.12
N ASN A 374 7.91 8.93 0.11
CA ASN A 374 9.07 9.80 -0.08
C ASN A 374 9.79 10.05 1.25
N TYR A 375 10.72 9.16 1.60
CA TYR A 375 11.44 9.21 2.88
C TYR A 375 12.44 10.37 3.00
N ARG A 376 12.66 11.13 1.92
CA ARG A 376 13.57 12.28 1.89
C ARG A 376 12.89 13.62 2.12
N ALA A 377 11.58 13.70 1.88
CA ALA A 377 10.90 14.99 1.68
C ALA A 377 11.20 16.00 2.80
N SER A 378 11.06 15.60 4.08
CA SER A 378 11.21 16.46 5.25
C SER A 378 12.62 16.99 5.45
N ALA A 379 13.65 16.30 4.95
CA ALA A 379 15.04 16.76 5.01
C ALA A 379 15.31 17.97 4.11
N SER A 380 14.34 18.39 3.30
CA SER A 380 14.45 19.62 2.49
C SER A 380 14.05 20.90 3.24
N TYR A 381 13.41 20.78 4.41
CA TYR A 381 13.02 21.93 5.22
C TYR A 381 14.09 22.22 6.27
N PRO A 382 14.54 23.48 6.41
CA PRO A 382 15.46 23.84 7.47
C PRO A 382 14.89 23.51 8.85
N THR A 383 15.65 22.80 9.70
CA THR A 383 15.17 22.40 11.04
C THR A 383 14.68 23.60 11.85
N ASP A 384 15.39 24.73 11.79
CA ASP A 384 14.99 25.93 12.53
C ASP A 384 13.72 26.58 11.96
N SER A 385 13.39 26.37 10.68
CA SER A 385 12.12 26.85 10.09
C SER A 385 10.91 26.08 10.62
N LEU A 386 11.07 24.83 11.07
CA LEU A 386 10.00 24.07 11.73
C LEU A 386 9.62 24.66 13.10
N ARG A 387 10.44 25.56 13.66
CA ARG A 387 10.14 26.34 14.86
C ARG A 387 9.50 27.70 14.54
N SER A 388 9.29 28.02 13.27
CA SER A 388 8.63 29.25 12.83
C SER A 388 7.14 29.03 12.59
N ARG A 389 6.31 29.87 13.21
CA ARG A 389 4.86 29.84 13.03
C ARG A 389 4.45 30.14 11.60
N THR A 390 5.02 31.18 10.99
CA THR A 390 4.68 31.57 9.61
C THR A 390 5.09 30.52 8.58
N PHE A 391 6.22 29.84 8.82
CA PHE A 391 6.68 28.76 7.95
C PHE A 391 5.76 27.54 8.05
N THR A 392 5.51 27.05 9.27
CA THR A 392 4.69 25.85 9.48
C THR A 392 3.22 26.05 9.09
N GLU A 393 2.66 27.25 9.26
CA GLU A 393 1.30 27.59 8.77
C GLU A 393 1.21 27.53 7.24
N ARG A 394 2.31 27.82 6.53
CA ARG A 394 2.35 27.78 5.05
C ARG A 394 2.69 26.40 4.49
N TYR A 395 3.61 25.69 5.12
CA TYR A 395 4.26 24.51 4.54
C TYR A 395 4.03 23.21 5.32
N GLY A 396 3.47 23.27 6.53
CA GLY A 396 3.39 22.11 7.43
C GLY A 396 4.77 21.63 7.87
N THR A 397 4.88 20.32 8.16
CA THR A 397 6.13 19.69 8.65
C THR A 397 6.99 19.05 7.57
N THR A 398 6.47 18.91 6.34
CA THR A 398 7.13 18.20 5.24
C THR A 398 6.54 18.65 3.89
N PRO A 399 7.29 18.60 2.77
CA PRO A 399 6.78 18.85 1.43
C PRO A 399 5.80 17.81 0.89
N SER A 400 5.70 16.63 1.51
CA SER A 400 4.87 15.53 1.02
C SER A 400 4.14 14.85 2.16
N ILE A 401 2.85 14.57 1.99
CA ILE A 401 2.11 13.71 2.92
C ILE A 401 2.66 12.27 2.94
N MET A 402 3.42 11.88 1.93
CA MET A 402 4.08 10.56 1.83
C MET A 402 5.44 10.46 2.45
N ASP A 403 5.91 11.58 2.96
CA ASP A 403 6.91 11.49 3.98
C ASP A 403 6.37 10.68 5.16
N TYR A 404 7.21 9.81 5.68
CA TYR A 404 6.95 9.16 6.94
C TYR A 404 7.22 10.06 8.14
N ALA A 405 7.48 11.35 7.91
CA ALA A 405 7.31 12.46 8.83
C ALA A 405 5.95 12.44 9.51
N ARG A 406 5.92 12.90 10.76
CA ARG A 406 4.72 12.88 11.60
C ARG A 406 4.45 14.30 12.12
N PHE A 407 4.15 14.44 13.40
CA PHE A 407 3.91 15.73 14.01
C PHE A 407 5.22 16.45 14.32
N ASN A 408 5.15 17.78 14.44
CA ASN A 408 6.29 18.65 14.63
C ASN A 408 6.94 18.45 16.01
N TYR A 409 7.81 17.45 16.17
CA TYR A 409 8.53 17.20 17.42
C TYR A 409 9.71 18.16 17.66
N VAL A 410 10.03 18.99 16.67
CA VAL A 410 11.10 20.00 16.72
C VAL A 410 10.63 21.25 17.47
N ALA A 411 9.36 21.64 17.31
CA ALA A 411 8.79 22.79 18.02
C ALA A 411 8.93 22.66 19.54
N GLN A 412 9.26 23.77 20.18
CA GLN A 412 9.39 23.94 21.62
C GLN A 412 8.25 24.83 22.16
N LYS A 413 8.14 24.92 23.50
CA LYS A 413 7.03 25.65 24.16
C LYS A 413 7.00 27.13 23.81
N GLU A 414 8.17 27.74 23.71
CA GLU A 414 8.36 29.15 23.38
C GLU A 414 7.98 29.50 21.93
N ASP A 415 7.95 28.52 21.02
CA ASP A 415 7.69 28.75 19.59
C ASP A 415 6.20 29.01 19.30
N GLN A 416 5.30 28.61 20.21
CA GLN A 416 3.85 28.79 20.09
C GLN A 416 3.25 28.24 18.76
N ILE A 417 3.82 27.16 18.22
CA ILE A 417 3.38 26.52 16.98
C ILE A 417 1.99 25.90 17.13
N LYS A 418 1.12 26.19 16.16
CA LYS A 418 -0.22 25.57 16.01
C LYS A 418 -0.30 24.63 14.81
N ALA A 419 0.47 24.89 13.76
CA ALA A 419 0.58 24.04 12.57
C ALA A 419 1.58 22.90 12.83
N ILE A 420 1.11 21.90 13.57
CA ILE A 420 1.94 20.77 14.07
C ILE A 420 1.83 19.51 13.21
N TYR A 421 0.97 19.53 12.19
CA TYR A 421 0.65 18.39 11.34
C TYR A 421 1.42 18.47 10.02
N PRO A 422 1.66 17.32 9.35
CA PRO A 422 1.93 17.34 7.91
C PRO A 422 0.85 18.13 7.17
N PRO A 423 1.18 18.75 6.03
CA PRO A 423 0.18 19.43 5.22
C PRO A 423 -0.88 18.44 4.73
N LEU A 424 -2.06 18.93 4.36
CA LEU A 424 -3.06 18.06 3.70
C LEU A 424 -2.51 17.48 2.40
N LEU A 425 -1.88 18.34 1.59
CA LEU A 425 -0.98 18.01 0.51
C LEU A 425 0.11 19.06 0.48
N GLY A 426 1.37 18.63 0.37
CA GLY A 426 2.50 19.52 0.23
C GLY A 426 2.90 19.73 -1.23
N VAL A 427 3.87 20.62 -1.44
CA VAL A 427 4.34 21.01 -2.79
C VAL A 427 4.85 19.83 -3.62
N TYR A 428 5.40 18.81 -2.98
CA TYR A 428 5.85 17.58 -3.64
C TYR A 428 4.66 16.77 -4.17
N ASP A 429 3.58 16.66 -3.41
CA ASP A 429 2.41 15.84 -3.78
C ASP A 429 1.75 16.40 -5.05
N LEU A 430 1.67 17.73 -5.16
CA LEU A 430 1.17 18.42 -6.35
C LEU A 430 2.07 18.16 -7.57
N TYR A 431 3.38 18.19 -7.37
CA TYR A 431 4.37 17.88 -8.41
C TYR A 431 4.26 16.41 -8.87
N ALA A 432 4.15 15.47 -7.93
CA ALA A 432 4.08 14.04 -8.22
C ALA A 432 2.80 13.70 -9.00
N ILE A 433 1.65 14.29 -8.64
CA ILE A 433 0.41 14.16 -9.40
C ILE A 433 0.54 14.80 -10.79
N ARG A 434 1.18 15.96 -10.92
CA ARG A 434 1.44 16.56 -12.23
C ARG A 434 2.27 15.64 -13.13
N PHE A 435 3.31 15.00 -12.60
CA PHE A 435 4.11 14.04 -13.37
C PHE A 435 3.28 12.83 -13.85
N GLY A 436 2.42 12.26 -13.00
CA GLY A 436 1.68 11.04 -13.33
C GLY A 436 0.40 11.28 -14.15
N TYR A 437 -0.30 12.38 -13.91
CA TYR A 437 -1.68 12.57 -14.38
C TYR A 437 -1.89 13.77 -15.30
N ALA A 438 -0.94 14.72 -15.41
CA ALA A 438 -1.06 15.78 -16.41
C ALA A 438 -0.81 15.21 -17.82
N PRO A 439 -1.48 15.76 -18.85
CA PRO A 439 -1.35 15.30 -20.24
C PRO A 439 -0.03 15.79 -20.86
N LEU A 440 1.10 15.35 -20.30
CA LEU A 440 2.45 15.70 -20.74
C LEU A 440 2.98 14.67 -21.73
N ASN A 441 3.64 15.15 -22.79
CA ASN A 441 4.46 14.31 -23.64
C ASN A 441 5.77 13.90 -22.93
N GLU A 442 6.57 13.03 -23.56
CA GLU A 442 7.81 12.52 -22.95
C GLU A 442 8.84 13.61 -22.65
N HIS A 443 9.00 14.58 -23.56
CA HIS A 443 9.93 15.69 -23.41
C HIS A 443 9.53 16.62 -22.27
N GLU A 444 8.27 17.07 -22.25
CA GLU A 444 7.73 17.95 -21.20
C GLU A 444 7.84 17.29 -19.83
N ARG A 445 7.61 15.97 -19.75
CA ARG A 445 7.74 15.21 -18.50
C ARG A 445 9.19 15.17 -18.04
N LEU A 446 10.14 14.91 -18.93
CA LEU A 446 11.56 14.90 -18.59
C LEU A 446 12.04 16.28 -18.13
N GLU A 447 11.63 17.35 -18.81
CA GLU A 447 11.92 18.73 -18.41
C GLU A 447 11.35 19.06 -17.03
N LEU A 448 10.09 18.66 -16.76
CA LEU A 448 9.46 18.82 -15.45
C LEU A 448 10.30 18.16 -14.35
N VAL A 449 10.75 16.92 -14.54
CA VAL A 449 11.57 16.22 -13.53
C VAL A 449 12.94 16.89 -13.38
N ASN A 450 13.58 17.29 -14.48
CA ASN A 450 14.89 17.92 -14.45
C ASN A 450 14.86 19.26 -13.70
N GLN A 451 13.85 20.10 -13.95
CA GLN A 451 13.64 21.35 -13.20
C GLN A 451 13.34 21.09 -11.71
N ALA A 452 12.60 20.02 -11.41
CA ALA A 452 12.32 19.64 -10.03
C ALA A 452 13.58 19.22 -9.25
N GLN A 453 14.60 18.66 -9.91
CA GLN A 453 15.85 18.25 -9.24
C GLN A 453 16.65 19.44 -8.67
N GLU A 454 16.43 20.65 -9.17
CA GLU A 454 17.04 21.88 -8.66
C GLU A 454 16.45 22.31 -7.31
N GLN A 455 15.24 21.85 -6.98
CA GLN A 455 14.50 22.23 -5.79
C GLN A 455 14.52 21.09 -4.77
N ALA A 456 15.16 21.30 -3.62
CA ALA A 456 15.33 20.24 -2.61
C ALA A 456 14.00 19.61 -2.15
N PHE A 457 12.93 20.41 -2.05
CA PHE A 457 11.60 19.97 -1.62
C PHE A 457 10.80 19.21 -2.68
N LEU A 458 11.32 19.08 -3.91
CA LEU A 458 10.74 18.26 -5.00
C LEU A 458 11.53 16.97 -5.26
N ARG A 459 12.48 16.63 -4.38
CA ARG A 459 13.29 15.40 -4.52
C ARG A 459 12.63 14.19 -3.89
N TYR A 460 12.84 13.04 -4.52
CA TYR A 460 12.40 11.73 -4.06
C TYR A 460 13.58 10.89 -3.65
N GLU A 461 13.48 10.17 -2.53
CA GLU A 461 14.25 8.95 -2.33
C GLU A 461 13.43 7.90 -1.58
N LYS A 462 13.58 6.65 -2.01
CA LYS A 462 12.99 5.49 -1.34
C LYS A 462 13.90 5.00 -0.21
N LEU A 463 13.31 4.43 0.83
CA LEU A 463 14.08 3.78 1.90
C LEU A 463 14.85 2.57 1.37
N ILE A 464 16.17 2.61 1.47
CA ILE A 464 17.05 1.48 1.12
C ILE A 464 17.21 0.59 2.36
N LYS A 465 16.75 -0.66 2.28
CA LYS A 465 16.94 -1.65 3.34
C LYS A 465 18.22 -2.45 3.10
N GLY A 466 19.07 -2.60 4.11
CA GLY A 466 20.29 -3.43 4.02
C GLY A 466 21.36 -3.04 5.03
N THR A 467 22.52 -3.69 4.94
CA THR A 467 23.67 -3.54 5.86
C THR A 467 24.73 -2.54 5.37
N GLY A 468 24.52 -1.88 4.23
CA GLY A 468 25.46 -0.88 3.68
C GLY A 468 25.29 0.51 4.30
N ALA A 469 26.16 1.46 3.89
CA ALA A 469 26.10 2.85 4.32
C ALA A 469 24.72 3.46 4.02
N GLN A 470 24.11 4.04 5.06
CA GLN A 470 22.76 4.59 5.04
C GLN A 470 22.80 6.09 4.71
N ASP A 471 21.70 6.60 4.13
CA ASP A 471 21.52 8.04 3.91
C ASP A 471 20.82 8.68 5.12
N PRO A 472 21.45 9.62 5.82
CA PRO A 472 20.83 10.31 6.96
C PRO A 472 19.57 11.11 6.63
N TYR A 473 19.34 11.45 5.36
CA TYR A 473 18.12 12.14 4.92
C TYR A 473 17.00 11.21 4.50
N VAL A 474 17.22 9.90 4.46
CA VAL A 474 16.22 8.91 4.02
C VAL A 474 15.83 8.04 5.21
N GLN A 475 14.94 8.56 6.05
CA GLN A 475 14.60 7.92 7.32
C GLN A 475 13.09 7.92 7.57
N ALA A 476 12.60 6.89 8.24
CA ALA A 476 11.25 6.94 8.80
C ALA A 476 11.24 7.97 9.95
N ILE A 477 10.16 8.75 10.06
CA ILE A 477 9.86 9.69 11.17
C ILE A 477 10.84 10.86 11.40
N GLY A 478 11.91 11.02 10.61
CA GLY A 478 12.76 12.20 10.66
C GLY A 478 12.03 13.45 10.13
N ILE A 479 12.34 14.63 10.68
CA ILE A 479 11.98 15.93 10.10
C ILE A 479 13.14 16.92 10.21
N GLY A 480 13.29 17.79 9.21
CA GLY A 480 14.32 18.82 9.16
C GLY A 480 15.63 18.38 8.50
N ASP A 481 16.38 19.35 7.98
CA ASP A 481 17.67 19.17 7.28
C ASP A 481 18.88 18.95 8.22
N ASP A 482 18.71 19.19 9.52
CA ASP A 482 19.69 18.94 10.58
C ASP A 482 19.09 17.96 11.60
N GLY A 483 19.34 16.66 11.37
CA GLY A 483 18.84 15.59 12.23
C GLY A 483 19.39 15.68 13.67
N PHE A 484 20.59 16.22 13.86
CA PHE A 484 21.18 16.38 15.19
C PHE A 484 20.41 17.42 16.01
N LYS A 485 20.12 18.59 15.42
CA LYS A 485 19.25 19.60 16.03
C LYS A 485 17.86 19.01 16.30
N SER A 486 17.26 18.36 15.31
CA SER A 486 15.92 17.80 15.43
C SER A 486 15.80 16.81 16.58
N VAL A 487 16.76 15.89 16.72
CA VAL A 487 16.80 14.93 17.83
C VAL A 487 17.01 15.64 19.16
N ARG A 488 17.89 16.64 19.26
CA ARG A 488 18.06 17.40 20.51
C ARG A 488 16.76 18.06 20.99
N TYR A 489 16.00 18.65 20.09
CA TYR A 489 14.69 19.23 20.39
C TYR A 489 13.66 18.14 20.80
N ALA A 490 13.66 17.00 20.10
CA ALA A 490 12.80 15.86 20.44
C ALA A 490 13.08 15.34 21.85
N LEU A 491 14.35 15.14 22.22
CA LEU A 491 14.74 14.64 23.53
C LEU A 491 14.45 15.65 24.63
N SER A 492 14.59 16.96 24.36
CA SER A 492 14.14 18.03 25.26
C SER A 492 12.64 17.88 25.58
N ASN A 493 11.82 17.74 24.54
CA ASN A 493 10.38 17.54 24.67
C ASN A 493 10.03 16.25 25.44
N LEU A 494 10.67 15.12 25.12
CA LEU A 494 10.42 13.85 25.79
C LEU A 494 10.82 13.87 27.28
N ARG A 495 11.93 14.53 27.64
CA ARG A 495 12.31 14.74 29.05
C ARG A 495 11.29 15.59 29.80
N TYR A 496 10.79 16.64 29.16
CA TYR A 496 9.72 17.46 29.74
C TYR A 496 8.43 16.65 29.96
N ILE A 497 8.01 15.88 28.95
CA ILE A 497 6.86 14.98 29.05
C ILE A 497 7.04 13.98 30.21
N LEU A 498 8.22 13.34 30.31
CA LEU A 498 8.51 12.38 31.38
C LEU A 498 8.38 12.99 32.78
N ARG A 499 8.84 14.24 32.96
CA ARG A 499 8.81 14.95 34.24
C ARG A 499 7.41 15.43 34.62
N GLU A 500 6.69 16.00 33.65
CA GLU A 500 5.43 16.72 33.90
C GLU A 500 4.19 15.84 33.81
N ARG A 501 4.24 14.68 33.12
CA ARG A 501 3.06 13.81 32.91
C ARG A 501 2.29 13.45 34.17
N LYS A 502 2.94 13.40 35.33
CA LYS A 502 2.29 13.12 36.64
C LYS A 502 1.29 14.20 37.06
N HIS A 503 1.37 15.39 36.47
CA HIS A 503 0.48 16.53 36.71
C HIS A 503 -0.61 16.68 35.64
N TRP A 504 -0.64 15.80 34.64
CA TRP A 504 -1.62 15.84 33.55
C TRP A 504 -2.70 14.78 33.78
N PRO A 505 -3.86 14.89 33.11
CA PRO A 505 -4.85 13.82 33.11
C PRO A 505 -4.21 12.48 32.72
N ALA A 506 -4.69 11.41 33.33
CA ALA A 506 -4.19 10.07 33.04
C ALA A 506 -4.36 9.76 31.55
N SER A 507 -3.28 9.33 30.91
CA SER A 507 -3.26 8.84 29.54
C SER A 507 -2.91 7.35 29.51
N ASN A 508 -3.15 6.69 28.39
CA ASN A 508 -2.66 5.32 28.16
C ASN A 508 -1.15 5.26 27.78
N ILE A 509 -0.41 6.37 27.89
CA ILE A 509 1.01 6.47 27.53
C ILE A 509 1.86 6.26 28.79
N GLY A 510 2.59 5.16 28.81
CA GLY A 510 3.46 4.77 29.91
C GLY A 510 4.89 5.29 29.80
N ILE A 511 5.67 5.08 30.87
CA ILE A 511 7.11 5.38 30.88
C ILE A 511 7.83 4.58 29.78
N LYS A 512 7.43 3.31 29.58
CA LYS A 512 7.95 2.45 28.52
C LYS A 512 7.78 3.08 27.12
N ASP A 513 6.63 3.69 26.84
CA ASP A 513 6.38 4.34 25.54
C ASP A 513 7.29 5.55 25.33
N ILE A 514 7.52 6.33 26.39
CA ILE A 514 8.43 7.48 26.38
C ILE A 514 9.87 7.01 26.18
N ALA A 515 10.29 5.95 26.87
CA ALA A 515 11.62 5.36 26.71
C ALA A 515 11.83 4.85 25.28
N GLU A 516 10.86 4.10 24.72
CA GLU A 516 10.90 3.64 23.34
C GLU A 516 11.01 4.81 22.34
N ALA A 517 10.25 5.88 22.56
CA ALA A 517 10.36 7.09 21.73
C ALA A 517 11.73 7.76 21.88
N TYR A 518 12.28 7.86 23.10
CA TYR A 518 13.59 8.44 23.37
C TYR A 518 14.69 7.72 22.58
N TYR A 519 14.77 6.39 22.68
CA TYR A 519 15.75 5.62 21.93
C TYR A 519 15.46 5.64 20.42
N SER A 520 14.19 5.68 20.00
CA SER A 520 13.85 5.81 18.58
C SER A 520 14.33 7.13 17.98
N GLN A 521 14.32 8.23 18.74
CA GLN A 521 14.91 9.50 18.31
C GLN A 521 16.43 9.40 18.21
N LEU A 522 17.10 8.75 19.17
CA LEU A 522 18.55 8.50 19.07
C LEU A 522 18.91 7.63 17.86
N MET A 523 18.08 6.64 17.51
CA MET A 523 18.32 5.79 16.34
C MET A 523 18.38 6.59 15.02
N LEU A 524 17.71 7.75 14.94
CA LEU A 524 17.77 8.63 13.77
C LEU A 524 19.17 9.22 13.51
N LEU A 525 20.07 9.15 14.50
CA LEU A 525 21.44 9.60 14.37
C LEU A 525 22.39 8.49 13.91
N LEU A 526 21.98 7.21 13.96
CA LEU A 526 22.84 6.10 13.56
C LEU A 526 23.25 6.16 12.09
N PRO A 527 22.38 6.55 11.13
CA PRO A 527 22.78 6.70 9.73
C PRO A 527 23.86 7.75 9.49
N TYR A 528 24.12 8.68 10.42
CA TYR A 528 25.19 9.65 10.28
C TYR A 528 26.57 9.03 10.50
N LEU A 529 26.67 7.98 11.33
CA LEU A 529 27.93 7.26 11.54
C LEU A 529 28.25 6.42 10.29
N ASP A 530 29.38 6.69 9.64
CA ASP A 530 29.77 6.17 8.31
C ASP A 530 28.70 6.35 7.22
N GLY A 531 27.86 7.37 7.37
CA GLY A 531 26.75 7.64 6.46
C GLY A 531 27.20 8.16 5.11
N VAL A 532 26.34 7.99 4.10
CA VAL A 532 26.50 8.60 2.78
C VAL A 532 25.18 9.22 2.33
N TYR A 533 25.17 10.52 2.08
CA TYR A 533 24.07 11.19 1.40
C TYR A 533 24.00 10.69 -0.03
N ARG A 534 22.82 10.29 -0.49
CA ARG A 534 22.56 9.79 -1.84
C ARG A 534 21.65 10.76 -2.56
N HIS A 535 21.89 10.92 -3.86
CA HIS A 535 21.05 11.71 -4.73
C HIS A 535 20.96 11.04 -6.09
N THR A 536 19.78 10.52 -6.41
CA THR A 536 19.47 9.88 -7.69
C THR A 536 19.45 10.93 -8.81
N LEU A 537 20.26 10.73 -9.85
CA LEU A 537 20.45 11.69 -10.95
C LEU A 537 19.75 11.25 -12.24
N SER A 538 19.66 9.95 -12.51
CA SER A 538 19.10 9.43 -13.77
C SER A 538 17.68 8.87 -13.61
N PRO A 539 16.84 8.93 -14.67
CA PRO A 539 15.51 8.34 -14.68
C PRO A 539 15.48 6.83 -14.35
N ASP A 540 16.51 6.09 -14.74
CA ASP A 540 16.59 4.64 -14.48
C ASP A 540 17.10 4.29 -13.06
N GLY A 541 17.45 5.31 -12.26
CA GLY A 541 17.95 5.17 -10.90
C GLY A 541 19.37 4.62 -10.79
N LYS A 542 20.11 4.48 -11.89
CA LYS A 542 21.47 3.91 -11.89
C LYS A 542 22.56 4.92 -11.60
N GLN A 543 22.38 6.18 -12.01
CA GLN A 543 23.33 7.25 -11.69
C GLN A 543 22.93 7.87 -10.36
N VAL A 544 23.78 7.71 -9.36
CA VAL A 544 23.56 8.23 -8.01
C VAL A 544 24.82 8.98 -7.59
N ARG A 545 24.67 10.23 -7.17
CA ARG A 545 25.74 10.97 -6.52
C ARG A 545 25.76 10.63 -5.03
N THR A 546 26.93 10.33 -4.51
CA THR A 546 27.14 10.03 -3.09
C THR A 546 28.09 11.03 -2.46
N THR A 547 27.76 11.51 -1.27
CA THR A 547 28.62 12.39 -0.46
C THR A 547 28.71 11.82 0.95
N VAL A 548 29.92 11.58 1.44
CA VAL A 548 30.14 11.04 2.79
C VAL A 548 29.74 12.10 3.83
N VAL A 549 29.19 11.67 4.97
CA VAL A 549 28.95 12.57 6.09
C VAL A 549 30.28 13.13 6.59
N ASP A 550 30.34 14.43 6.85
CA ASP A 550 31.55 15.11 7.33
C ASP A 550 32.10 14.49 8.64
N GLU A 551 33.42 14.31 8.73
CA GLU A 551 34.07 13.59 9.85
C GLU A 551 33.80 14.27 11.20
N ASP A 552 33.92 15.60 11.27
CA ASP A 552 33.66 16.36 12.50
C ASP A 552 32.19 16.20 12.93
N TYR A 553 31.26 16.17 11.96
CA TYR A 553 29.85 15.92 12.24
C TYR A 553 29.61 14.50 12.79
N GLN A 554 30.29 13.49 12.25
CA GLN A 554 30.20 12.10 12.76
C GLN A 554 30.73 11.99 14.19
N GLU A 555 31.89 12.58 14.49
CA GLU A 555 32.46 12.60 15.84
C GLU A 555 31.53 13.28 16.84
N LYS A 556 30.95 14.42 16.46
CA LYS A 556 29.94 15.12 17.26
C LYS A 556 28.70 14.26 17.53
N VAL A 557 28.20 13.53 16.53
CA VAL A 557 27.08 12.60 16.69
C VAL A 557 27.45 11.45 17.64
N CYS A 558 28.63 10.86 17.48
CA CYS A 558 29.12 9.76 18.32
C CYS A 558 29.24 10.16 19.79
N ALA A 559 29.84 11.33 20.07
CA ALA A 559 29.96 11.87 21.41
C ALA A 559 28.58 12.08 22.06
N PHE A 560 27.66 12.72 21.33
CA PHE A 560 26.31 12.98 21.81
C PHE A 560 25.52 11.71 22.10
N LEU A 561 25.57 10.71 21.22
CA LEU A 561 24.92 9.42 21.43
C LEU A 561 25.45 8.73 22.70
N SER A 562 26.76 8.79 22.93
CA SER A 562 27.40 8.22 24.12
C SER A 562 26.90 8.88 25.41
N ASP A 563 26.86 10.21 25.44
CA ASP A 563 26.37 10.99 26.58
C ASP A 563 24.88 10.71 26.86
N GLU A 564 24.06 10.67 25.81
CA GLU A 564 22.62 10.45 25.94
C GLU A 564 22.28 9.01 26.35
N LEU A 565 23.11 8.01 26.02
CA LEU A 565 22.97 6.66 26.55
C LEU A 565 23.23 6.60 28.06
N VAL A 566 24.22 7.34 28.57
CA VAL A 566 24.48 7.45 30.02
C VAL A 566 23.28 8.12 30.70
N ARG A 567 22.78 9.23 30.13
CA ARG A 567 21.60 9.93 30.65
C ARG A 567 20.35 9.04 30.62
N ALA A 568 20.13 8.28 29.55
CA ALA A 568 18.97 7.42 29.40
C ALA A 568 18.90 6.33 30.49
N LYS A 569 20.05 5.79 30.94
CA LYS A 569 20.10 4.84 32.08
C LYS A 569 19.61 5.46 33.39
N GLN A 570 19.82 6.76 33.59
CA GLN A 570 19.34 7.49 34.77
C GLN A 570 17.84 7.79 34.67
N LEU A 571 17.35 8.14 33.46
CA LEU A 571 15.94 8.44 33.21
C LEU A 571 15.06 7.17 33.22
N PHE A 572 15.59 6.05 32.76
CA PHE A 572 14.90 4.78 32.57
C PHE A 572 15.69 3.64 33.26
N PRO A 573 15.62 3.51 34.60
CA PRO A 573 16.43 2.56 35.35
C PRO A 573 16.03 1.10 35.11
N ASN A 574 14.81 0.85 34.62
CA ASN A 574 14.37 -0.50 34.26
C ASN A 574 14.95 -0.90 32.89
N PRO A 575 15.85 -1.90 32.83
CA PRO A 575 16.53 -2.27 31.59
C PRO A 575 15.58 -2.86 30.53
N LYS A 576 14.35 -3.23 30.89
CA LYS A 576 13.33 -3.69 29.93
C LYS A 576 12.73 -2.54 29.11
N GLU A 577 12.88 -1.29 29.54
CA GLU A 577 12.37 -0.11 28.84
C GLU A 577 13.31 0.26 27.68
N GLY A 578 12.83 0.07 26.44
CA GLY A 578 13.63 0.41 25.25
C GLY A 578 14.80 -0.53 24.95
N ASN A 579 14.83 -1.74 25.55
CA ASN A 579 15.97 -2.68 25.47
C ASN A 579 16.47 -2.92 24.02
N LYS A 580 15.56 -3.22 23.09
CA LYS A 580 15.93 -3.51 21.69
C LYS A 580 16.56 -2.31 20.96
N PRO A 581 15.92 -1.13 20.89
CA PRO A 581 16.55 0.07 20.35
C PRO A 581 17.89 0.42 21.01
N ARG A 582 17.97 0.33 22.34
CA ARG A 582 19.19 0.63 23.09
C ARG A 582 20.35 -0.28 22.66
N GLN A 583 20.12 -1.59 22.60
CA GLN A 583 21.13 -2.57 22.17
C GLN A 583 21.65 -2.27 20.76
N LEU A 584 20.76 -1.86 19.84
CA LEU A 584 21.16 -1.50 18.48
C LEU A 584 22.06 -0.25 18.45
N ILE A 585 21.75 0.77 19.27
CA ILE A 585 22.58 1.98 19.38
C ILE A 585 23.95 1.63 19.99
N GLU A 586 23.98 0.89 21.10
CA GLU A 586 25.22 0.45 21.75
C GLU A 586 26.08 -0.38 20.78
N GLN A 587 25.48 -1.32 20.04
CA GLN A 587 26.17 -2.12 19.03
C GLN A 587 26.76 -1.23 17.93
N ARG A 588 25.96 -0.33 17.33
CA ARG A 588 26.42 0.51 16.21
C ARG A 588 27.51 1.49 16.63
N LEU A 589 27.44 2.05 17.84
CA LEU A 589 28.50 2.88 18.41
C LEU A 589 29.78 2.08 18.60
N GLN A 590 29.68 0.87 19.17
CA GLN A 590 30.84 0.02 19.35
C GLN A 590 31.49 -0.31 18.00
N GLU A 591 30.70 -0.63 16.97
CA GLU A 591 31.18 -0.85 15.61
C GLU A 591 31.94 0.37 15.07
N TYR A 592 31.38 1.57 15.19
CA TYR A 592 32.00 2.82 14.74
C TYR A 592 33.30 3.18 15.50
N ILE A 593 33.35 2.94 16.81
CA ILE A 593 34.54 3.25 17.64
C ILE A 593 35.66 2.24 17.39
N THR A 594 35.32 0.96 17.25
CA THR A 594 36.31 -0.12 17.09
C THR A 594 36.84 -0.25 15.67
N HIS A 595 36.02 0.07 14.68
CA HIS A 595 36.40 0.03 13.28
C HIS A 595 36.50 1.48 12.79
N LYS A 596 37.69 1.92 12.38
CA LYS A 596 37.75 2.93 11.31
C LYS A 596 37.19 2.25 10.05
N THR A 597 35.89 2.36 9.84
CA THR A 597 35.07 1.53 8.93
C THR A 597 35.47 1.76 7.45
N PRO A 598 35.16 0.80 6.53
CA PRO A 598 35.80 0.64 5.21
C PRO A 598 35.44 1.72 4.16
N VAL A 599 34.60 2.71 4.50
CA VAL A 599 34.42 3.90 3.65
C VAL A 599 35.76 4.65 3.50
N ARG A 600 36.63 4.61 4.53
CA ARG A 600 38.00 5.13 4.45
C ARG A 600 38.94 4.29 3.56
N ARG A 601 38.57 3.07 3.15
CA ARG A 601 39.41 2.16 2.33
C ARG A 601 38.95 2.00 0.87
N SER A 602 37.74 2.45 0.52
CA SER A 602 37.18 2.29 -0.82
C SER A 602 37.20 3.58 -1.66
N LEU A 603 37.72 4.67 -1.08
CA LEU A 603 37.89 5.97 -1.72
C LEU A 603 39.36 6.46 -1.71
N SER A 604 40.28 5.60 -1.27
CA SER A 604 41.74 5.68 -1.48
C SER A 604 42.15 4.66 -2.51
#